data_AF-A0A7J9MYG2-F1
#
_entry.id   AF-A0A7J9MYG2-F1
#
_cell.length_a   1.000
_cell.length_b   1.000
_cell.length_c   1.000
_cell.angle_alpha   90.00
_cell.angle_beta   90.00
_cell.angle_gamma   90.00
#
_symmetry.space_group_name_H-M   'P 1'
#
loop_
_entity.id
_entity.type
_entity.pdbx_description
1 polymer ?
#
loop_
_entity_poly.entity_id
_entity_poly.type
_entity_poly.pdbx_seq_one_letter_code
_entity_poly.pdbx_strand_id
1 'polypeptide(L)'
;LAAAYGHELPHYGLAVGLTNYAAGYYLNDILNTAYCVGLLLARRTLKQLEMDAEYEGNVERDNKYVEIMIGTCLQATGEDYSVEPGESRRPFRSLLDVGLVRTTTGNRVFGVLKGALDGGIDIPHSEKRFAGFNKDSKQLDPEVHRKYIYGGHVASYMRTLMEDEPEKYQSHFSEYIKRGIEADNLEGVYRKVHAAIRANPEAKKSEKPPPKEHKRYNLKKLSYEERKAKLIDRLKALNSAAGVDSDEDDEDDKLALFPADPLVLGDCAFSYLVLLLYEHYWAFCYVIIFAVIAFLSNDFVLSHAYRKK
;
A
#
# COMPACT_ATOMS: atom_id res chain seq x y z
N LEU A 1 14.61 -9.48 -8.15
CA LEU A 1 16.06 -9.30 -8.36
C LEU A 1 16.55 -8.15 -7.50
N ALA A 2 16.09 -6.92 -7.75
CA ALA A 2 16.31 -5.77 -6.87
C ALA A 2 15.00 -5.26 -6.23
N ALA A 3 15.13 -4.39 -5.24
CA ALA A 3 14.04 -3.61 -4.64
C ALA A 3 14.52 -2.17 -4.41
N ALA A 4 13.60 -1.22 -4.49
CA ALA A 4 13.85 0.19 -4.20
C ALA A 4 12.60 0.81 -3.57
N TYR A 5 12.79 1.62 -2.53
CA TYR A 5 11.68 2.27 -1.82
C TYR A 5 11.86 3.78 -1.72
N GLY A 6 10.74 4.50 -1.64
CA GLY A 6 10.74 5.96 -1.45
C GLY A 6 11.42 6.40 -0.15
N HIS A 7 11.39 5.58 0.91
CA HIS A 7 12.04 5.88 2.20
C HIS A 7 13.57 5.80 2.16
N GLU A 8 14.16 5.30 1.06
CA GLU A 8 15.61 5.29 0.86
C GLU A 8 16.11 6.56 0.15
N LEU A 9 15.22 7.31 -0.51
CA LEU A 9 15.55 8.55 -1.22
C LEU A 9 16.18 9.66 -0.35
N PRO A 10 15.90 9.77 0.96
CA PRO A 10 16.61 10.69 1.84
C PRO A 10 18.13 10.49 1.87
N HIS A 11 18.62 9.27 1.63
CA HIS A 11 20.07 9.01 1.54
C HIS A 11 20.72 9.67 0.33
N TYR A 12 19.93 9.97 -0.71
CA TYR A 12 20.37 10.62 -1.94
C TYR A 12 20.10 12.13 -1.95
N GLY A 13 19.62 12.69 -0.83
CA GLY A 13 19.34 14.12 -0.68
C GLY A 13 17.88 14.51 -0.87
N LEU A 14 16.97 13.58 -1.21
CA LEU A 14 15.54 13.87 -1.26
C LEU A 14 14.87 13.52 0.06
N ALA A 15 14.85 14.50 0.94
CA ALA A 15 14.48 14.22 2.31
C ALA A 15 12.97 14.45 2.59
N VAL A 16 12.29 15.27 1.79
CA VAL A 16 10.85 15.61 1.93
C VAL A 16 10.06 15.13 0.73
N GLY A 17 8.74 15.05 0.88
CA GLY A 17 7.85 14.76 -0.23
C GLY A 17 7.95 13.35 -0.76
N LEU A 18 8.36 12.39 0.08
CA LEU A 18 8.53 10.97 -0.27
C LEU A 18 7.22 10.33 -0.74
N THR A 19 6.10 10.81 -0.19
CA THR A 19 4.74 10.43 -0.53
C THR A 19 4.06 11.42 -1.46
N ASN A 20 4.79 12.46 -1.94
CA ASN A 20 4.23 13.61 -2.62
C ASN A 20 3.08 13.21 -3.51
N TYR A 21 1.99 13.93 -3.24
CA TYR A 21 0.56 13.60 -3.36
C TYR A 21 -0.12 13.10 -2.08
N ALA A 22 0.18 13.75 -0.95
CA ALA A 22 -0.52 13.62 0.33
C ALA A 22 -1.15 14.94 0.84
N ALA A 23 -1.44 15.89 -0.05
CA ALA A 23 -2.55 16.82 0.17
C ALA A 23 -3.76 16.27 -0.60
N GLY A 24 -4.93 16.32 0.01
CA GLY A 24 -6.08 15.47 -0.29
C GLY A 24 -6.65 15.53 -1.70
N TYR A 25 -7.56 14.58 -1.94
CA TYR A 25 -8.67 14.61 -2.89
C TYR A 25 -8.79 15.89 -3.75
N TYR A 26 -8.82 15.67 -5.07
CA TYR A 26 -9.07 16.59 -6.18
C TYR A 26 -7.83 17.20 -6.87
N LEU A 27 -7.86 17.04 -8.20
CA LEU A 27 -6.92 17.41 -9.25
C LEU A 27 -5.66 16.54 -9.43
N ASN A 28 -5.66 15.92 -10.60
CA ASN A 28 -4.60 15.13 -11.24
C ASN A 28 -3.27 15.87 -11.16
N ASP A 29 -2.15 15.19 -10.84
CA ASP A 29 -0.78 15.46 -11.35
C ASP A 29 0.36 14.98 -10.43
N ILE A 30 1.14 13.94 -10.85
CA ILE A 30 2.13 13.26 -9.97
C ILE A 30 3.17 12.42 -10.71
N LEU A 31 4.47 12.67 -10.52
CA LEU A 31 5.51 11.78 -11.08
C LEU A 31 6.89 11.77 -10.37
N ASN A 32 7.31 12.84 -9.67
CA ASN A 32 8.74 13.05 -9.30
C ASN A 32 9.39 11.95 -8.43
N THR A 33 8.79 11.58 -7.30
CA THR A 33 9.38 10.56 -6.41
C THR A 33 9.30 9.17 -7.01
N ALA A 34 8.21 8.90 -7.72
CA ALA A 34 8.02 7.66 -8.46
C ALA A 34 9.11 7.49 -9.52
N TYR A 35 9.44 8.56 -10.26
CA TYR A 35 10.55 8.59 -11.20
C TYR A 35 11.89 8.26 -10.53
N CYS A 36 12.23 8.92 -9.42
CA CYS A 36 13.47 8.64 -8.69
C CYS A 36 13.57 7.17 -8.23
N VAL A 37 12.46 6.60 -7.73
CA VAL A 37 12.40 5.19 -7.32
C VAL A 37 12.58 4.26 -8.51
N GLY A 38 11.95 4.56 -9.65
CA GLY A 38 12.12 3.80 -10.89
C GLY A 38 13.55 3.80 -11.40
N LEU A 39 14.20 4.98 -11.39
CA LEU A 39 15.60 5.14 -11.76
C LEU A 39 16.53 4.34 -10.84
N LEU A 40 16.30 4.40 -9.53
CA LEU A 40 17.07 3.65 -8.54
C LEU A 40 16.89 2.13 -8.72
N LEU A 41 15.66 1.67 -8.96
CA LEU A 41 15.37 0.27 -9.24
C LEU A 41 16.10 -0.23 -10.49
N ALA A 42 16.09 0.57 -11.56
CA ALA A 42 16.75 0.24 -12.81
C ALA A 42 18.26 0.13 -12.65
N ARG A 43 18.92 1.15 -12.08
CA ARG A 43 20.36 1.13 -11.86
C ARG A 43 20.79 0.00 -10.91
N ARG A 44 20.00 -0.33 -9.89
CA ARG A 44 20.24 -1.51 -9.03
C ARG A 44 20.19 -2.82 -9.79
N THR A 45 19.15 -2.99 -10.60
CA THR A 45 18.92 -4.23 -11.35
C THR A 45 20.02 -4.43 -12.39
N LEU A 46 20.40 -3.38 -13.12
CA LEU A 46 21.48 -3.45 -14.10
C LEU A 46 22.84 -3.68 -13.47
N LYS A 47 23.13 -3.05 -12.32
CA LYS A 47 24.38 -3.30 -11.58
C LYS A 47 24.46 -4.74 -11.07
N GLN A 48 23.34 -5.31 -10.61
CA GLN A 48 23.28 -6.72 -10.19
C GLN A 48 23.47 -7.69 -11.36
N LEU A 49 23.13 -7.28 -12.58
CA LEU A 49 23.28 -8.08 -13.80
C LEU A 49 24.55 -7.76 -14.59
N GLU A 50 25.38 -6.84 -14.09
CA GLU A 50 26.64 -6.36 -14.71
C GLU A 50 26.44 -5.77 -16.11
N MET A 51 25.31 -5.07 -16.32
CA MET A 51 24.93 -4.42 -17.60
C MET A 51 24.74 -2.90 -17.45
N ASP A 52 25.20 -2.32 -16.34
CA ASP A 52 25.00 -0.91 -15.99
C ASP A 52 25.81 0.08 -16.84
N ALA A 53 26.92 -0.37 -17.41
CA ALA A 53 27.75 0.38 -18.35
C ALA A 53 27.28 0.28 -19.82
N GLU A 54 26.70 -0.85 -20.22
CA GLU A 54 26.15 -1.02 -21.59
C GLU A 54 24.83 -0.26 -21.74
N TYR A 55 23.97 -0.35 -20.72
CA TYR A 55 22.65 0.29 -20.70
C TYR A 55 22.61 1.42 -19.67
N GLU A 56 23.23 2.55 -20.01
CA GLU A 56 23.19 3.76 -19.17
C GLU A 56 21.80 4.43 -19.16
N GLY A 57 20.97 4.13 -20.17
CA GLY A 57 19.66 4.75 -20.37
C GLY A 57 19.76 6.16 -20.92
N ASN A 58 18.73 6.99 -20.68
CA ASN A 58 18.70 8.38 -21.13
C ASN A 58 19.61 9.26 -20.26
N VAL A 59 20.91 9.19 -20.54
CA VAL A 59 21.92 10.15 -20.10
C VAL A 59 22.09 11.11 -21.26
N GLU A 60 21.46 12.28 -21.21
CA GLU A 60 21.75 13.32 -22.20
C GLU A 60 23.26 13.65 -22.18
N ARG A 61 24.03 13.04 -23.09
CA ARG A 61 25.41 13.46 -23.42
C ARG A 61 25.41 14.66 -24.38
N ASP A 62 24.24 15.03 -24.91
CA ASP A 62 24.10 15.94 -26.06
C ASP A 62 23.62 17.37 -25.73
N ASN A 63 23.78 17.85 -24.50
CA ASN A 63 23.75 19.30 -24.25
C ASN A 63 25.15 19.89 -24.37
N LYS A 64 25.67 19.91 -25.60
CA LYS A 64 26.93 20.57 -26.01
C LYS A 64 26.93 22.11 -25.82
N TYR A 65 25.84 22.69 -25.29
CA TYR A 65 25.69 24.15 -25.08
C TYR A 65 25.28 24.52 -23.65
N VAL A 66 25.75 23.80 -22.63
CA VAL A 66 25.78 24.30 -21.25
C VAL A 66 27.17 24.04 -20.63
N GLU A 67 28.22 24.42 -21.36
CA GLU A 67 29.44 24.93 -20.72
C GLU A 67 29.13 26.40 -20.44
N ILE A 68 28.79 26.81 -19.22
CA ILE A 68 29.73 27.29 -18.20
C ILE A 68 28.89 27.47 -16.93
N MET A 69 29.47 27.11 -15.78
CA MET A 69 28.92 27.23 -14.42
C MET A 69 27.89 26.15 -14.00
N ILE A 70 28.37 25.21 -13.16
CA ILE A 70 27.67 24.12 -12.44
C ILE A 70 27.65 22.79 -13.23
N GLY A 71 28.56 21.89 -12.83
CA GLY A 71 28.95 20.69 -13.57
C GLY A 71 27.85 19.66 -13.90
N THR A 72 27.97 19.09 -15.10
CA THR A 72 27.29 17.88 -15.63
C THR A 72 25.80 17.80 -15.32
N CYS A 73 25.03 18.62 -16.05
CA CYS A 73 23.58 18.63 -16.04
C CYS A 73 23.01 17.42 -16.79
N LEU A 74 22.79 16.30 -16.09
CA LEU A 74 21.97 15.18 -16.57
C LEU A 74 20.50 15.59 -16.57
N GLN A 75 19.99 15.90 -17.76
CA GLN A 75 18.61 16.28 -17.98
C GLN A 75 17.78 15.06 -18.41
N ALA A 76 16.57 14.94 -17.87
CA ALA A 76 15.55 14.06 -18.42
C ALA A 76 14.79 14.89 -19.46
N THR A 77 14.92 14.52 -20.74
CA THR A 77 14.26 15.19 -21.88
C THR A 77 12.73 15.19 -21.76
N GLY A 78 12.18 14.23 -21.01
CA GLY A 78 10.74 14.04 -20.89
C GLY A 78 10.09 13.36 -22.10
N GLU A 79 10.88 13.06 -23.14
CA GLU A 79 10.48 12.32 -24.34
C GLU A 79 10.33 10.82 -24.05
N ASP A 80 9.57 10.10 -24.87
CA ASP A 80 9.51 8.65 -24.77
C ASP A 80 10.89 8.04 -25.08
N TYR A 81 11.34 7.10 -24.25
CA TYR A 81 12.62 6.44 -24.40
C TYR A 81 12.41 4.93 -24.37
N SER A 82 12.81 4.29 -25.47
CA SER A 82 12.88 2.83 -25.58
C SER A 82 14.34 2.41 -25.67
N VAL A 83 14.72 1.38 -24.91
CA VAL A 83 16.08 0.87 -24.92
C VAL A 83 16.28 0.01 -26.17
N GLU A 84 17.08 0.51 -27.10
CA GLU A 84 17.47 -0.27 -28.29
C GLU A 84 18.46 -1.37 -27.92
N PRO A 85 18.37 -2.55 -28.56
CA PRO A 85 19.29 -3.64 -28.28
C PRO A 85 20.70 -3.33 -28.76
N GLY A 86 21.68 -3.46 -27.85
CA GLY A 86 23.10 -3.40 -28.19
C GLY A 86 23.58 -4.63 -28.98
N GLU A 87 24.82 -4.56 -29.47
CA GLU A 87 25.43 -5.62 -30.26
C GLU A 87 25.72 -6.90 -29.45
N SER A 88 25.88 -6.79 -28.13
CA SER A 88 26.35 -7.89 -27.29
C SER A 88 25.21 -8.65 -26.60
N ARG A 89 24.51 -8.00 -25.66
CA ARG A 89 23.52 -8.63 -24.80
C ARG A 89 22.22 -7.86 -24.86
N ARG A 90 21.09 -8.56 -25.00
CA ARG A 90 19.77 -7.92 -25.05
C ARG A 90 19.46 -7.16 -23.75
N PRO A 91 18.75 -6.01 -23.84
CA PRO A 91 18.41 -5.22 -22.67
C PRO A 91 17.51 -6.02 -21.73
N PHE A 92 17.55 -5.66 -20.44
CA PHE A 92 16.72 -6.33 -19.45
C PHE A 92 15.26 -5.97 -19.68
N ARG A 93 14.51 -6.90 -20.27
CA ARG A 93 13.09 -6.73 -20.53
C ARG A 93 12.27 -7.09 -19.31
N SER A 94 11.42 -6.17 -18.87
CA SER A 94 10.47 -6.38 -17.78
C SER A 94 9.07 -5.94 -18.15
N LEU A 95 8.08 -6.41 -17.41
CA LEU A 95 6.68 -6.06 -17.58
C LEU A 95 6.22 -5.22 -16.38
N LEU A 96 5.43 -4.19 -16.66
CA LEU A 96 4.84 -3.36 -15.61
C LEU A 96 3.61 -4.07 -15.03
N ASP A 97 3.69 -4.45 -13.76
CA ASP A 97 2.53 -4.91 -12.99
C ASP A 97 1.91 -3.75 -12.20
N VAL A 98 0.65 -3.44 -12.50
CA VAL A 98 -0.13 -2.36 -11.85
C VAL A 98 -0.99 -2.88 -10.69
N GLY A 99 -1.16 -4.19 -10.57
CA GLY A 99 -2.08 -4.82 -9.62
C GLY A 99 -3.51 -4.28 -9.75
N LEU A 100 -4.05 -3.73 -8.66
CA LEU A 100 -5.42 -3.18 -8.58
C LEU A 100 -5.49 -1.67 -8.88
N VAL A 101 -4.36 -1.04 -9.21
CA VAL A 101 -4.32 0.40 -9.45
C VAL A 101 -4.97 0.75 -10.79
N ARG A 102 -5.81 1.80 -10.80
CA ARG A 102 -6.45 2.29 -12.04
C ARG A 102 -5.40 2.92 -12.96
N THR A 103 -5.39 2.51 -14.23
CA THR A 103 -4.47 3.00 -15.26
C THR A 103 -4.90 4.35 -15.85
N THR A 104 -4.98 5.37 -14.99
CA THR A 104 -5.26 6.76 -15.39
C THR A 104 -4.01 7.44 -15.96
N THR A 105 -4.22 8.43 -16.82
CA THR A 105 -3.16 9.31 -17.34
C THR A 105 -2.52 10.08 -16.19
N GLY A 106 -1.18 10.11 -16.13
CA GLY A 106 -0.45 10.81 -15.06
C GLY A 106 -0.45 10.09 -13.71
N ASN A 107 -0.74 8.78 -13.68
CA ASN A 107 -0.59 7.99 -12.46
C ASN A 107 0.90 7.80 -12.12
N ARG A 108 1.24 7.78 -10.82
CA ARG A 108 2.59 7.54 -10.28
C ARG A 108 3.24 6.27 -10.80
N VAL A 109 2.45 5.22 -11.06
CA VAL A 109 2.98 3.95 -11.58
C VAL A 109 3.68 4.16 -12.92
N PHE A 110 3.16 5.05 -13.76
CA PHE A 110 3.79 5.42 -15.04
C PHE A 110 5.00 6.34 -14.86
N GLY A 111 5.16 6.96 -13.69
CA GLY A 111 6.38 7.68 -13.31
C GLY A 111 7.51 6.75 -12.95
N VAL A 112 7.21 5.69 -12.19
CA VAL A 112 8.17 4.60 -11.93
C VAL A 112 8.59 3.96 -13.25
N LEU A 113 7.62 3.69 -14.13
CA LEU A 113 7.88 3.20 -15.49
C LEU A 113 8.88 4.10 -16.22
N LYS A 114 8.62 5.42 -16.27
CA LYS A 114 9.51 6.37 -16.96
C LYS A 114 10.92 6.41 -16.35
N GLY A 115 11.02 6.42 -15.02
CA GLY A 115 12.31 6.36 -14.33
C GLY A 115 13.07 5.06 -14.61
N ALA A 116 12.36 3.93 -14.74
CA ALA A 116 12.97 2.65 -15.07
C ALA A 116 13.49 2.59 -16.51
N LEU A 117 12.73 3.16 -17.46
CA LEU A 117 13.12 3.31 -18.86
C LEU A 117 14.38 4.18 -18.99
N ASP A 118 14.36 5.37 -18.39
CA ASP A 118 15.50 6.30 -18.39
C ASP A 118 16.73 5.75 -17.65
N GLY A 119 16.51 4.75 -16.78
CA GLY A 119 17.55 4.00 -16.09
C GLY A 119 18.12 2.82 -16.88
N GLY A 120 17.57 2.48 -18.05
CA GLY A 120 18.09 1.45 -18.97
C GLY A 120 17.36 0.10 -18.94
N ILE A 121 16.18 0.00 -18.32
CA ILE A 121 15.32 -1.19 -18.41
C ILE A 121 14.40 -1.09 -19.63
N ASP A 122 14.27 -2.16 -20.41
CA ASP A 122 13.27 -2.25 -21.48
C ASP A 122 11.90 -2.64 -20.90
N ILE A 123 10.90 -1.78 -21.08
CA ILE A 123 9.52 -2.06 -20.69
C ILE A 123 8.60 -1.70 -21.87
N PRO A 124 7.82 -2.66 -22.41
CA PRO A 124 6.87 -2.35 -23.47
C PRO A 124 5.75 -1.47 -22.92
N HIS A 125 5.57 -0.29 -23.51
CA HIS A 125 4.60 0.67 -23.02
C HIS A 125 4.02 1.56 -24.14
N SER A 126 3.15 2.49 -23.76
CA SER A 126 2.54 3.47 -24.67
C SER A 126 2.51 4.83 -23.99
N GLU A 127 2.82 5.88 -24.76
CA GLU A 127 2.87 7.28 -24.31
C GLU A 127 1.53 7.81 -23.76
N LYS A 128 0.42 7.15 -24.10
CA LYS A 128 -0.96 7.53 -23.76
C LYS A 128 -1.27 7.60 -22.26
N ARG A 129 -0.33 7.20 -21.40
CA ARG A 129 -0.51 7.15 -19.95
C ARG A 129 0.46 8.05 -19.19
N PHE A 130 1.41 8.66 -19.89
CA PHE A 130 2.32 9.64 -19.29
C PHE A 130 1.61 10.94 -18.94
N ALA A 131 2.17 11.66 -17.97
CA ALA A 131 1.73 13.01 -17.62
C ALA A 131 2.07 13.96 -18.77
N GLY A 132 1.16 14.85 -19.15
CA GLY A 132 1.33 15.71 -20.33
C GLY A 132 0.77 15.12 -21.64
N PHE A 133 0.22 13.90 -21.61
CA PHE A 133 -0.48 13.36 -22.79
C PHE A 133 -1.86 14.01 -22.95
N ASN A 134 -2.08 14.66 -24.10
CA ASN A 134 -3.39 15.21 -24.44
C ASN A 134 -4.18 14.20 -25.31
N LYS A 135 -5.41 13.90 -24.88
CA LYS A 135 -6.29 12.94 -25.56
C LYS A 135 -6.78 13.44 -26.92
N ASP A 136 -6.88 14.76 -27.09
CA ASP A 136 -7.44 15.37 -28.29
C ASP A 136 -6.39 15.46 -29.41
N SER A 137 -5.19 15.95 -29.08
CA SER A 137 -4.07 16.00 -30.02
C SER A 137 -3.35 14.66 -30.20
N LYS A 138 -3.59 13.69 -29.29
CA LYS A 138 -2.92 12.37 -29.24
C LYS A 138 -1.38 12.46 -29.23
N GLN A 139 -0.85 13.57 -28.73
CA GLN A 139 0.58 13.83 -28.63
C GLN A 139 0.97 14.02 -27.16
N LEU A 140 2.17 13.54 -26.82
CA LEU A 140 2.81 13.81 -25.54
C LEU A 140 3.53 15.15 -25.64
N ASP A 141 3.25 16.04 -24.69
CA ASP A 141 4.04 17.24 -24.50
C ASP A 141 5.26 16.94 -23.58
N PRO A 142 6.50 16.90 -24.12
CA PRO A 142 7.68 16.56 -23.35
C PRO A 142 8.03 17.64 -22.32
N GLU A 143 7.68 18.91 -22.55
CA GLU A 143 7.96 20.00 -21.62
C GLU A 143 7.12 19.86 -20.35
N VAL A 144 5.85 19.54 -20.54
CA VAL A 144 4.93 19.25 -19.44
C VAL A 144 5.38 18.00 -18.69
N HIS A 145 5.76 16.94 -19.40
CA HIS A 145 6.28 15.73 -18.78
C HIS A 145 7.54 15.99 -17.94
N ARG A 146 8.49 16.76 -18.48
CA ARG A 146 9.71 17.20 -17.79
C ARG A 146 9.41 18.04 -16.55
N LYS A 147 8.42 18.94 -16.63
CA LYS A 147 7.92 19.69 -15.46
C LYS A 147 7.39 18.76 -14.35
N TYR A 148 6.82 17.61 -14.70
CA TYR A 148 6.42 16.57 -13.75
C TYR A 148 7.53 15.67 -13.24
N ILE A 149 8.71 15.67 -13.85
CA ILE A 149 9.88 14.93 -13.36
C ILE A 149 10.63 15.77 -12.32
N TYR A 150 10.79 17.08 -12.58
CA TYR A 150 11.55 18.00 -11.74
C TYR A 150 10.74 18.75 -10.68
N GLY A 151 9.47 18.41 -10.49
CA GLY A 151 8.63 19.00 -9.44
C GLY A 151 8.12 20.40 -9.73
N GLY A 152 8.12 20.84 -10.99
CA GLY A 152 7.66 22.17 -11.37
C GLY A 152 6.16 22.41 -11.08
N HIS A 153 5.34 21.36 -11.04
CA HIS A 153 3.94 21.44 -10.59
C HIS A 153 3.83 21.71 -9.09
N VAL A 154 4.69 21.08 -8.27
CA VAL A 154 4.77 21.35 -6.83
C VAL A 154 5.25 22.78 -6.59
N ALA A 155 6.27 23.23 -7.33
CA ALA A 155 6.76 24.60 -7.28
C ALA A 155 5.68 25.62 -7.67
N SER A 156 4.90 25.35 -8.73
CA SER A 156 3.72 26.16 -9.07
C SER A 156 2.69 26.20 -7.94
N TYR A 157 2.36 25.05 -7.34
CA TYR A 157 1.40 24.97 -6.25
C TYR A 157 1.88 25.69 -4.98
N MET A 158 3.17 25.61 -4.65
CA MET A 158 3.79 26.38 -3.56
C MET A 158 3.64 27.88 -3.78
N ARG A 159 3.87 28.37 -5.00
CA ARG A 159 3.72 29.80 -5.33
C ARG A 159 2.28 30.28 -5.20
N THR A 160 1.33 29.55 -5.80
CA THR A 160 -0.10 29.90 -5.71
C THR A 160 -0.58 29.92 -4.25
N LEU A 161 -0.25 28.91 -3.45
CA LEU A 161 -0.66 28.88 -2.04
C LEU A 161 0.01 29.97 -1.18
N MET A 162 1.25 30.36 -1.51
CA MET A 162 1.93 31.44 -0.80
C MET A 162 1.26 32.79 -1.03
N GLU A 163 0.72 33.02 -2.24
CA GLU A 163 0.01 34.24 -2.62
C GLU A 163 -1.45 34.25 -2.12
N ASP A 164 -2.19 33.15 -2.33
CA ASP A 164 -3.63 33.10 -2.03
C ASP A 164 -3.92 32.82 -0.54
N GLU A 165 -3.22 31.86 0.07
CA GLU A 165 -3.56 31.31 1.39
C GLU A 165 -2.32 30.87 2.21
N PRO A 166 -1.62 31.80 2.88
CA PRO A 166 -0.36 31.51 3.57
C PRO A 166 -0.52 30.52 4.74
N GLU A 167 -1.70 30.41 5.34
CA GLU A 167 -2.00 29.42 6.39
C GLU A 167 -1.99 27.98 5.85
N LYS A 168 -2.57 27.76 4.66
CA LYS A 168 -2.51 26.46 3.97
C LYS A 168 -1.10 26.14 3.51
N TYR A 169 -0.34 27.14 3.07
CA TYR A 169 1.07 26.96 2.74
C TYR A 169 1.87 26.44 3.94
N GLN A 170 1.73 27.06 5.11
CA GLN A 170 2.43 26.64 6.32
C GLN A 170 2.07 25.22 6.77
N SER A 171 0.80 24.84 6.67
CA SER A 171 0.34 23.49 7.05
C SER A 171 0.79 22.41 6.04
N HIS A 172 0.57 22.63 4.74
CA HIS A 172 0.92 21.66 3.69
C HIS A 172 2.43 21.52 3.48
N PHE A 173 3.19 22.61 3.58
CA PHE A 173 4.63 22.62 3.33
C PHE A 173 5.48 22.77 4.59
N SER A 174 4.92 22.43 5.76
CA SER A 174 5.63 22.53 7.04
C SER A 174 7.00 21.84 7.05
N GLU A 175 7.14 20.67 6.42
CA GLU A 175 8.42 19.96 6.31
C GLU A 175 9.41 20.63 5.34
N TYR A 176 8.91 21.27 4.28
CA TYR A 176 9.74 22.01 3.32
C TYR A 176 10.30 23.27 3.97
N ILE A 177 9.46 24.00 4.71
CA ILE A 177 9.83 25.19 5.48
C ILE A 177 10.89 24.82 6.53
N LYS A 178 10.67 23.74 7.30
CA LYS A 178 11.63 23.24 8.30
C LYS A 178 13.02 22.93 7.73
N ARG A 179 13.11 22.64 6.42
CA ARG A 179 14.36 22.27 5.76
C ARG A 179 14.87 23.35 4.79
N GLY A 180 14.21 24.50 4.73
CA GLY A 180 14.61 25.62 3.86
C GLY A 180 14.52 25.31 2.37
N ILE A 181 13.58 24.45 1.95
CA ILE A 181 13.38 24.12 0.53
C ILE A 181 12.27 25.01 -0.03
N GLU A 182 12.67 25.95 -0.88
CA GLU A 182 11.78 26.87 -1.58
C GLU A 182 11.38 26.32 -2.97
N ALA A 183 10.33 26.91 -3.56
CA ALA A 183 9.78 26.48 -4.86
C ALA A 183 10.84 26.45 -5.97
N ASP A 184 11.71 27.46 -6.02
CA ASP A 184 12.74 27.58 -7.07
C ASP A 184 13.89 26.58 -6.89
N ASN A 185 14.13 26.11 -5.66
CA ASN A 185 15.21 25.18 -5.35
C ASN A 185 14.85 23.71 -5.61
N LEU A 186 13.56 23.39 -5.81
CA LEU A 186 13.08 22.01 -5.98
C LEU A 186 13.73 21.29 -7.16
N GLU A 187 13.83 21.95 -8.31
CA GLU A 187 14.42 21.34 -9.51
C GLU A 187 15.90 20.97 -9.28
N GLY A 188 16.65 21.86 -8.62
CA GLY A 188 18.04 21.60 -8.26
C GLY A 188 18.22 20.42 -7.31
N VAL A 189 17.27 20.21 -6.39
CA VAL A 189 17.27 19.04 -5.48
C VAL A 189 17.09 17.74 -6.27
N TYR A 190 16.11 17.68 -7.18
CA TYR A 190 15.87 16.46 -7.98
C TYR A 190 17.03 16.13 -8.91
N ARG A 191 17.65 17.14 -9.54
CA ARG A 191 18.87 16.94 -10.36
C ARG A 191 20.00 16.30 -9.57
N LYS A 192 20.27 16.79 -8.35
CA LYS A 192 21.28 16.23 -7.45
C LYS A 192 20.95 14.79 -7.06
N VAL A 193 19.67 14.50 -6.80
CA VAL A 193 19.20 13.15 -6.44
C VAL A 193 19.39 12.17 -7.60
N HIS A 194 19.04 12.56 -8.84
CA HIS A 194 19.25 11.71 -10.01
C HIS A 194 20.73 11.39 -10.23
N ALA A 195 21.61 12.39 -10.08
CA ALA A 195 23.06 12.19 -10.16
C ALA A 195 23.58 11.26 -9.04
N ALA A 196 23.11 11.46 -7.81
CA ALA A 196 23.49 10.62 -6.67
C ALA A 196 23.05 9.16 -6.83
N ILE A 197 21.83 8.93 -7.36
CA ILE A 197 21.30 7.60 -7.66
C ILE A 197 22.15 6.88 -8.72
N ARG A 198 22.55 7.60 -9.79
CA ARG A 198 23.40 7.03 -10.84
C ARG A 198 24.80 6.70 -10.34
N ALA A 199 25.36 7.55 -9.46
CA ALA A 199 26.68 7.34 -8.88
C ALA A 199 26.72 6.11 -7.94
N ASN A 200 25.74 5.97 -7.05
CA ASN A 200 25.72 4.90 -6.04
C ASN A 200 24.34 4.25 -5.93
N PRO A 201 23.99 3.30 -6.82
CA PRO A 201 22.67 2.68 -6.76
C PRO A 201 22.54 1.64 -5.64
N GLU A 202 23.57 1.29 -4.88
CA GLU A 202 23.51 0.14 -3.96
C GLU A 202 22.53 0.31 -2.80
N ALA A 203 21.99 -0.82 -2.33
CA ALA A 203 21.13 -0.86 -1.15
C ALA A 203 22.01 -0.91 0.11
N LYS A 204 21.88 0.09 0.98
CA LYS A 204 22.57 0.09 2.27
C LYS A 204 21.90 -0.92 3.20
N LYS A 205 22.63 -1.98 3.60
CA LYS A 205 22.12 -2.98 4.55
C LYS A 205 21.94 -2.35 5.94
N SER A 206 20.90 -2.76 6.66
CA SER A 206 20.72 -2.31 8.04
C SER A 206 21.83 -2.88 8.93
N GLU A 207 22.47 -2.02 9.71
CA GLU A 207 23.50 -2.39 10.69
C GLU A 207 22.91 -3.02 11.97
N LYS A 208 21.57 -3.16 12.05
CA LYS A 208 20.91 -3.74 13.22
C LYS A 208 21.31 -5.20 13.37
N PRO A 209 21.81 -5.62 14.55
CA PRO A 209 22.15 -7.01 14.77
C PRO A 209 20.88 -7.89 14.67
N PRO A 210 21.00 -9.14 14.19
CA PRO A 210 19.87 -10.04 14.18
C PRO A 210 19.34 -10.21 15.62
N PRO A 211 18.02 -10.10 15.85
CA PRO A 211 17.45 -10.27 17.18
C PRO A 211 17.75 -11.70 17.67
N LYS A 212 18.36 -11.82 18.84
CA LYS A 212 18.74 -13.12 19.41
C LYS A 212 17.54 -13.99 19.76
N GLU A 213 16.43 -13.37 20.16
CA GLU A 213 15.15 -14.05 20.46
C GLU A 213 13.97 -13.23 19.93
N HIS A 214 13.01 -13.91 19.30
CA HIS A 214 11.78 -13.27 18.81
C HIS A 214 10.82 -13.01 19.99
N LYS A 215 10.74 -11.75 20.42
CA LYS A 215 9.78 -11.32 21.44
C LYS A 215 8.36 -11.47 20.91
N ARG A 216 7.62 -12.44 21.45
CA ARG A 216 6.21 -12.66 21.10
C ARG A 216 5.33 -11.69 21.92
N TYR A 217 4.70 -10.74 21.24
CA TYR A 217 3.74 -9.80 21.86
C TYR A 217 2.34 -10.40 22.03
N ASN A 218 2.02 -11.45 21.27
CA ASN A 218 0.74 -12.14 21.33
C ASN A 218 0.77 -13.23 22.40
N LEU A 219 -0.33 -13.38 23.15
CA LEU A 219 -0.49 -14.47 24.10
C LEU A 219 -0.23 -15.83 23.43
N LYS A 220 0.48 -16.72 24.15
CA LYS A 220 0.68 -18.10 23.70
C LYS A 220 -0.68 -18.79 23.68
N LYS A 221 -0.95 -19.53 22.60
CA LYS A 221 -2.17 -20.33 22.50
C LYS A 221 -2.11 -21.34 23.65
N LEU A 222 -3.10 -21.31 24.54
CA LEU A 222 -3.17 -22.27 25.65
C LEU A 222 -3.15 -23.69 25.09
N SER A 223 -2.40 -24.56 25.77
CA SER A 223 -2.41 -26.00 25.49
C SER A 223 -3.78 -26.59 25.77
N TYR A 224 -4.03 -27.81 25.28
CA TYR A 224 -5.29 -28.50 25.55
C TYR A 224 -5.49 -28.75 27.06
N GLU A 225 -4.43 -29.15 27.76
CA GLU A 225 -4.43 -29.41 29.20
C GLU A 225 -4.71 -28.14 30.01
N GLU A 226 -4.07 -27.02 29.67
CA GLU A 226 -4.32 -25.73 30.34
C GLU A 226 -5.76 -25.23 30.11
N ARG A 227 -6.36 -25.54 28.96
CA ARG A 227 -7.79 -25.25 28.70
C ARG A 227 -8.70 -26.15 29.52
N LYS A 228 -8.38 -27.44 29.63
CA LYS A 228 -9.13 -28.41 30.44
C LYS A 228 -9.07 -28.03 31.92
N ALA A 229 -7.90 -27.67 32.43
CA ALA A 229 -7.73 -27.18 33.79
C ALA A 229 -8.56 -25.90 34.04
N LYS A 230 -8.46 -24.89 33.18
CA LYS A 230 -9.29 -23.67 33.29
C LYS A 230 -10.79 -23.94 33.21
N LEU A 231 -11.20 -24.97 32.48
CA LEU A 231 -12.60 -25.38 32.42
C LEU A 231 -13.05 -26.00 33.74
N ILE A 232 -12.24 -26.90 34.30
CA ILE A 232 -12.49 -27.54 35.61
C ILE A 232 -12.55 -26.46 36.71
N ASP A 233 -11.60 -25.52 36.73
CA ASP A 233 -11.59 -24.44 37.71
C ASP A 233 -12.82 -23.54 37.60
N ARG A 234 -13.29 -23.26 36.38
CA ARG A 234 -14.55 -22.52 36.16
C ARG A 234 -15.75 -23.29 36.66
N LEU A 235 -15.82 -24.59 36.43
CA LEU A 235 -16.93 -25.44 36.89
C LEU A 235 -16.95 -25.52 38.43
N LYS A 236 -15.79 -25.70 39.05
CA LYS A 236 -15.65 -25.70 40.52
C LYS A 236 -16.11 -24.36 41.12
N ALA A 237 -15.67 -23.24 40.55
CA ALA A 237 -16.08 -21.91 40.99
C ALA A 237 -17.58 -21.63 40.82
N LEU A 238 -18.20 -22.17 39.78
CA LEU A 238 -19.65 -22.07 39.57
C LEU A 238 -20.44 -22.91 40.59
N ASN A 239 -19.98 -24.13 40.88
CA ASN A 239 -20.63 -25.01 41.85
C ASN A 239 -20.53 -24.44 43.28
N SER A 240 -19.37 -23.89 43.66
CA SER A 240 -19.22 -23.21 44.96
C SER A 240 -20.06 -21.94 45.05
N ALA A 241 -20.21 -21.18 43.95
CA ALA A 241 -21.06 -19.99 43.93
C ALA A 241 -22.56 -20.30 43.97
N ALA A 242 -22.96 -21.51 43.55
CA ALA A 242 -24.34 -21.99 43.61
C ALA A 242 -24.72 -22.58 44.98
N GLY A 243 -23.79 -22.62 45.96
CA GLY A 243 -24.06 -23.09 47.33
C GLY A 243 -24.29 -24.60 47.44
N VAL A 244 -23.79 -25.38 46.48
CA VAL A 244 -23.79 -26.84 46.55
C VAL A 244 -22.43 -27.29 47.06
N ASP A 245 -22.25 -27.27 48.39
CA ASP A 245 -21.10 -27.87 49.05
C ASP A 245 -21.29 -29.39 49.07
N SER A 246 -20.73 -30.09 48.09
CA SER A 246 -20.47 -31.52 48.16
C SER A 246 -18.99 -31.72 48.48
N ASP A 247 -18.65 -31.61 49.77
CA ASP A 247 -17.37 -32.04 50.33
C ASP A 247 -17.35 -33.58 50.38
N GLU A 248 -16.83 -34.23 49.33
CA GLU A 248 -16.31 -35.60 49.43
C GLU A 248 -14.92 -35.61 48.81
N ASP A 249 -13.91 -35.54 49.70
CA ASP A 249 -12.52 -35.88 49.44
C ASP A 249 -12.43 -37.39 49.19
N ASP A 250 -12.38 -37.81 47.92
CA ASP A 250 -11.92 -39.15 47.57
C ASP A 250 -10.65 -39.04 46.72
N GLU A 251 -9.52 -39.33 47.37
CA GLU A 251 -8.34 -39.86 46.70
C GLU A 251 -8.76 -41.15 45.98
N ASP A 252 -8.79 -41.16 44.64
CA ASP A 252 -8.53 -42.37 43.88
C ASP A 252 -8.27 -42.11 42.39
N ASP A 253 -7.15 -42.64 41.93
CA ASP A 253 -6.77 -42.83 40.53
C ASP A 253 -7.85 -43.64 39.78
N LYS A 254 -8.91 -43.00 39.27
CA LYS A 254 -9.78 -43.59 38.25
C LYS A 254 -10.15 -42.58 37.17
N LEU A 255 -9.28 -42.52 36.17
CA LEU A 255 -9.65 -42.20 34.79
C LEU A 255 -10.59 -43.31 34.30
N ALA A 256 -11.87 -43.25 34.71
CA ALA A 256 -12.92 -44.04 34.09
C ALA A 256 -13.17 -43.46 32.70
N LEU A 257 -12.39 -43.96 31.75
CA LEU A 257 -12.80 -44.09 30.37
C LEU A 257 -14.17 -44.77 30.40
N PHE A 258 -15.25 -44.01 30.22
CA PHE A 258 -16.59 -44.58 30.06
C PHE A 258 -16.49 -45.64 28.97
N PRO A 259 -16.76 -46.92 29.26
CA PRO A 259 -16.73 -47.96 28.24
C PRO A 259 -17.85 -47.62 27.26
N ALA A 260 -17.45 -47.32 26.03
CA ALA A 260 -18.34 -47.38 24.90
C ALA A 260 -18.79 -48.83 24.77
N ASP A 261 -20.10 -49.08 24.82
CA ASP A 261 -20.76 -50.27 24.26
C ASP A 261 -22.30 -50.14 24.32
N PRO A 262 -23.06 -50.88 23.49
CA PRO A 262 -23.85 -50.27 22.42
C PRO A 262 -25.38 -50.33 22.66
N LEU A 263 -26.09 -49.44 21.95
CA LEU A 263 -27.50 -49.49 21.54
C LEU A 263 -28.40 -50.58 22.16
N VAL A 264 -29.52 -50.19 22.79
CA VAL A 264 -30.91 -50.47 22.35
C VAL A 264 -31.93 -49.88 23.34
N LEU A 265 -32.99 -49.33 22.73
CA LEU A 265 -34.18 -48.61 23.21
C LEU A 265 -34.82 -49.03 24.56
N GLY A 266 -35.40 -48.02 25.24
CA GLY A 266 -36.47 -48.18 26.22
C GLY A 266 -36.98 -46.82 26.73
N ASP A 267 -38.22 -46.50 26.39
CA ASP A 267 -38.88 -45.18 26.42
C ASP A 267 -39.23 -44.57 27.80
N CYS A 268 -39.70 -43.31 27.71
CA CYS A 268 -40.64 -42.62 28.62
C CYS A 268 -40.03 -41.71 29.71
N ALA A 269 -39.64 -40.48 29.34
CA ALA A 269 -39.90 -39.28 30.17
C ALA A 269 -39.47 -37.94 29.52
N PHE A 270 -38.52 -37.95 28.57
CA PHE A 270 -37.84 -36.70 28.19
C PHE A 270 -38.45 -35.94 27.00
N SER A 271 -39.46 -36.50 26.32
CA SER A 271 -39.99 -35.92 25.07
C SER A 271 -41.03 -34.79 25.26
N TYR A 272 -41.65 -34.64 26.43
CA TYR A 272 -42.74 -33.66 26.60
C TYR A 272 -42.27 -32.25 26.94
N LEU A 273 -41.08 -32.09 27.55
CA LEU A 273 -40.60 -30.76 27.97
C LEU A 273 -39.93 -29.98 26.82
N VAL A 274 -39.32 -30.69 25.86
CA VAL A 274 -38.61 -30.07 24.73
C VAL A 274 -39.58 -29.60 23.63
N LEU A 275 -40.73 -30.26 23.44
CA LEU A 275 -41.73 -29.85 22.45
C LEU A 275 -42.48 -28.57 22.84
N LEU A 276 -42.80 -28.36 24.13
CA LEU A 276 -43.50 -27.15 24.58
C LEU A 276 -42.65 -25.87 24.49
N LEU A 277 -41.33 -25.98 24.64
CA LEU A 277 -40.43 -24.83 24.50
C LEU A 277 -40.15 -24.49 23.03
N TYR A 278 -40.30 -25.44 22.10
CA TYR A 278 -40.05 -25.22 20.67
C TYR A 278 -41.21 -24.51 19.96
N GLU A 279 -42.48 -24.75 20.35
CA GLU A 279 -43.62 -24.07 19.73
C GLU A 279 -43.70 -22.57 20.07
N HIS A 280 -43.32 -22.17 21.29
CA HIS A 280 -43.38 -20.75 21.70
C HIS A 280 -42.26 -19.89 21.08
N TYR A 281 -41.10 -20.47 20.77
CA TYR A 281 -39.98 -19.73 20.15
C TYR A 281 -40.18 -19.52 18.64
N TRP A 282 -40.87 -20.43 17.96
CA TRP A 282 -41.16 -20.30 16.52
C TRP A 282 -42.23 -19.25 16.23
N ALA A 283 -43.27 -19.15 17.07
CA ALA A 283 -44.29 -18.11 16.93
C ALA A 283 -43.71 -16.69 17.13
N PHE A 284 -42.78 -16.52 18.08
CA PHE A 284 -42.15 -15.23 18.35
C PHE A 284 -41.19 -14.78 17.24
N CYS A 285 -40.47 -15.72 16.63
CA CYS A 285 -39.59 -15.41 15.49
C CYS A 285 -40.37 -15.05 14.22
N TYR A 286 -41.50 -15.71 13.95
CA TYR A 286 -42.32 -15.41 12.77
C TYR A 286 -42.98 -14.03 12.82
N VAL A 287 -43.45 -13.59 14.00
CA VAL A 287 -44.05 -12.25 14.18
C VAL A 287 -43.02 -11.14 13.97
N ILE A 288 -41.78 -11.32 14.46
CA ILE A 288 -40.72 -10.33 14.27
C ILE A 288 -40.28 -10.27 12.80
N ILE A 289 -40.16 -11.41 12.11
CA ILE A 289 -39.79 -11.45 10.70
C ILE A 289 -40.88 -10.81 9.82
N PHE A 290 -42.16 -11.08 10.08
CA PHE A 290 -43.26 -10.44 9.34
C PHE A 290 -43.39 -8.94 9.63
N ALA A 291 -43.13 -8.48 10.86
CA ALA A 291 -43.12 -7.06 11.19
C ALA A 291 -41.99 -6.30 10.48
N VAL A 292 -40.79 -6.90 10.39
CA VAL A 292 -39.64 -6.31 9.67
C VAL A 292 -39.87 -6.30 8.16
N ILE A 293 -40.48 -7.34 7.60
CA ILE A 293 -40.82 -7.39 6.16
C ILE A 293 -41.94 -6.38 5.83
N ALA A 294 -42.95 -6.22 6.68
CA ALA A 294 -44.02 -5.22 6.49
C ALA A 294 -43.49 -3.77 6.59
N PHE A 295 -42.53 -3.51 7.49
CA PHE A 295 -41.87 -2.21 7.64
C PHE A 295 -41.04 -1.85 6.40
N LEU A 296 -40.26 -2.81 5.86
CA LEU A 296 -39.47 -2.61 4.63
C LEU A 296 -40.33 -2.51 3.36
N SER A 297 -41.54 -3.10 3.37
CA SER A 297 -42.47 -3.06 2.23
C SER A 297 -43.23 -1.72 2.14
N ASN A 298 -43.58 -1.11 3.28
CA ASN A 298 -44.31 0.17 3.30
C ASN A 298 -43.42 1.37 2.91
N ASP A 299 -42.12 1.33 3.21
CA ASP A 299 -41.18 2.37 2.77
C ASP A 299 -40.90 2.32 1.25
N PHE A 300 -41.06 1.16 0.62
CA PHE A 300 -40.87 1.00 -0.83
C PHE A 300 -42.04 1.56 -1.65
N VAL A 301 -43.28 1.51 -1.10
CA VAL A 301 -44.48 2.04 -1.78
C VAL A 301 -44.56 3.58 -1.71
N LEU A 302 -44.06 4.20 -0.63
CA LEU A 302 -44.02 5.67 -0.51
C LEU A 302 -42.95 6.32 -1.41
N SER A 303 -41.87 5.62 -1.75
CA SER A 303 -40.81 6.12 -2.65
C SER A 303 -41.23 6.14 -4.14
N HIS A 304 -42.09 5.22 -4.57
CA HIS A 304 -42.56 5.18 -5.97
C HIS A 304 -43.74 6.12 -6.27
N ALA A 305 -44.48 6.58 -5.26
CA ALA A 305 -45.56 7.56 -5.44
C ALA A 305 -45.05 9.00 -5.66
N TYR A 306 -43.78 9.29 -5.38
CA TYR A 306 -43.17 10.63 -5.54
C TYR A 306 -42.33 10.81 -6.82
N ARG A 307 -42.37 9.86 -7.77
CA ARG A 307 -41.61 9.93 -9.04
C ARG A 307 -42.47 9.89 -10.31
N LYS A 308 -43.72 10.38 -10.20
CA LYS A 308 -44.56 10.78 -11.35
C LYS A 308 -45.43 11.99 -10.97
N LYS A 309 -44.83 13.17 -11.04
CA LYS A 309 -45.43 14.42 -11.51
C LYS A 309 -44.32 15.25 -12.15
#